data_AF-A0A965EXZ0-F1
#
_entry.id   AF-A0A965EXZ0-F1
#
_cell.length_a   1.000
_cell.length_b   1.000
_cell.length_c   1.000
_cell.angle_alpha   90.00
_cell.angle_beta   90.00
_cell.angle_gamma   90.00
#
_symmetry.space_group_name_H-M   'P 1'
#
loop_
_entity.id
_entity.type
_entity.pdbx_description
1 polymer ?
#
loop_
_entity_poly.entity_id
_entity_poly.type
_entity_poly.pdbx_seq_one_letter_code
_entity_poly.pdbx_strand_id
1 'polypeptide(L)'
;HENLGLGVANSVEAVRAGAKQIDGSCRRFGAGAGNAPVEALIGVFDKIGVKTGIDFFDIADAAEEVVAPAMPAECLLDRNALIMGYSGVYSSFLKHAIRQSERYGVPAHQLLHRAGQRKLIGGQEDQLIDIALEIKREREKGEASSGG
;
A
#
# COMPACT_ATOMS: atom_id res chain seq x y z
N HIS A 1 -4.80 2.77 4.88
CA HIS A 1 -3.76 1.91 4.31
C HIS A 1 -2.68 1.62 5.34
N GLU A 2 -1.93 0.54 5.13
CA GLU A 2 -0.90 0.02 6.04
C GLU A 2 0.54 0.38 5.62
N ASN A 3 0.74 1.31 4.69
CA ASN A 3 2.07 1.62 4.11
C ASN A 3 3.11 2.13 5.12
N LEU A 4 2.72 2.42 6.36
CA LEU A 4 3.60 2.73 7.49
C LEU A 4 3.28 1.89 8.75
N GLY A 5 2.49 0.83 8.61
CA GLY A 5 2.08 -0.04 9.73
C GLY A 5 1.16 0.64 10.75
N LEU A 6 0.42 1.66 10.34
CA LEU A 6 -0.44 2.47 11.22
C LEU A 6 -1.94 2.32 10.92
N GLY A 7 -2.34 1.33 10.12
CA GLY A 7 -3.74 1.19 9.67
C GLY A 7 -4.72 1.13 10.84
N VAL A 8 -4.49 0.21 11.79
CA VAL A 8 -5.35 0.04 12.97
C VAL A 8 -5.28 1.25 13.91
N ALA A 9 -4.08 1.75 14.20
CA ALA A 9 -3.88 2.87 15.12
C ALA A 9 -4.56 4.16 14.61
N ASN A 10 -4.39 4.47 13.32
CA ASN A 10 -5.05 5.62 12.71
C ASN A 10 -6.58 5.49 12.75
N SER A 11 -7.12 4.28 12.57
CA SER A 11 -8.56 4.02 12.70
C SER A 11 -9.06 4.22 14.14
N VAL A 12 -8.29 3.81 15.14
CA VAL A 12 -8.61 4.07 16.57
C VAL A 12 -8.65 5.58 16.84
N GLU A 13 -7.63 6.31 16.38
CA GLU A 13 -7.59 7.77 16.56
C GLU A 13 -8.72 8.47 15.79
N ALA A 14 -9.11 7.97 14.61
CA ALA A 14 -10.27 8.49 13.89
C ALA A 14 -11.57 8.31 14.67
N VAL A 15 -11.80 7.13 15.28
CA VAL A 15 -12.97 6.88 16.13
C VAL A 15 -12.97 7.83 17.34
N ARG A 16 -11.82 8.01 18.00
CA ARG A 16 -11.67 8.96 19.12
C ARG A 16 -11.94 10.39 18.71
N ALA A 17 -11.59 10.77 17.48
CA ALA A 17 -11.89 12.07 16.89
C ALA A 17 -13.36 12.23 16.44
N GLY A 18 -14.20 11.20 16.57
CA GLY A 18 -15.63 11.25 16.28
C GLY A 18 -16.05 10.58 14.96
N ALA A 19 -15.15 9.89 14.26
CA ALA A 19 -15.53 9.08 13.11
C ALA A 19 -16.51 7.96 13.52
N LYS A 20 -17.55 7.76 12.71
CA LYS A 20 -18.59 6.73 12.92
C LYS A 20 -18.57 5.61 11.89
N GLN A 21 -17.69 5.73 10.89
CA GLN A 21 -17.47 4.73 9.85
C GLN A 21 -15.96 4.56 9.69
N ILE A 22 -15.52 3.31 9.62
CA ILE A 22 -14.12 2.92 9.48
C ILE A 22 -14.06 1.83 8.42
N ASP A 23 -13.18 2.03 7.44
CA ASP A 23 -12.91 1.03 6.41
C ASP A 23 -11.77 0.11 6.85
N GLY A 24 -11.92 -1.16 6.49
CA GLY A 24 -10.90 -2.18 6.61
C GLY A 24 -11.09 -3.23 5.51
N SER A 25 -10.14 -4.15 5.42
CA SER A 25 -10.32 -5.35 4.59
C SER A 25 -9.80 -6.55 5.36
N CYS A 26 -10.54 -7.65 5.36
CA CYS A 26 -10.08 -8.90 5.96
C CYS A 26 -8.71 -9.26 5.38
N ARG A 27 -7.78 -9.70 6.23
CA ARG A 27 -6.41 -10.04 5.85
C ARG A 27 -5.67 -8.91 5.12
N ARG A 28 -6.00 -7.66 5.46
CA ARG A 28 -5.50 -6.42 4.81
C ARG A 28 -5.77 -6.33 3.31
N PHE A 29 -6.60 -7.21 2.73
CA PHE A 29 -6.64 -7.45 1.29
C PHE A 29 -6.98 -6.18 0.47
N GLY A 30 -5.94 -5.50 -0.02
CA GLY A 30 -6.06 -4.15 -0.56
C GLY A 30 -4.78 -3.62 -1.21
N ALA A 31 -4.81 -2.38 -1.65
CA ALA A 31 -3.68 -1.75 -2.35
C ALA A 31 -2.50 -1.44 -1.41
N GLY A 32 -1.29 -1.41 -1.97
CA GLY A 32 -0.05 -1.19 -1.22
C GLY A 32 0.26 -2.28 -0.21
N ALA A 33 0.64 -1.90 1.01
CA ALA A 33 0.75 -2.82 2.15
C ALA A 33 -0.62 -3.29 2.69
N GLY A 34 -1.71 -2.92 2.02
CA GLY A 34 -3.07 -3.32 2.35
C GLY A 34 -3.85 -2.27 3.12
N ASN A 35 -5.07 -2.65 3.51
CA ASN A 35 -5.97 -1.87 4.35
C ASN A 35 -5.78 -2.26 5.82
N ALA A 36 -6.37 -1.50 6.74
CA ALA A 36 -6.40 -1.93 8.13
C ALA A 36 -7.12 -3.31 8.21
N PRO A 37 -6.49 -4.34 8.82
CA PRO A 37 -7.08 -5.68 8.87
C PRO A 37 -8.33 -5.65 9.75
N VAL A 38 -9.47 -6.08 9.21
CA VAL A 38 -10.76 -6.03 9.92
C VAL A 38 -10.69 -6.86 11.19
N GLU A 39 -10.15 -8.08 11.11
CA GLU A 39 -9.99 -8.98 12.24
C GLU A 39 -9.19 -8.35 13.40
N ALA A 40 -8.17 -7.53 13.11
CA ALA A 40 -7.44 -6.79 14.13
C ALA A 40 -8.20 -5.55 14.62
N LEU A 41 -8.91 -4.84 13.74
CA LEU A 41 -9.77 -3.72 14.11
C LEU A 41 -10.82 -4.17 15.12
N ILE A 42 -11.52 -5.29 14.85
CA ILE A 42 -12.54 -5.83 15.76
C ILE A 42 -11.92 -6.21 17.10
N GLY A 43 -10.81 -6.96 17.09
CA GLY A 43 -10.12 -7.32 18.33
C GLY A 43 -9.69 -6.11 19.16
N VAL A 44 -9.19 -5.04 18.53
CA VAL A 44 -8.82 -3.81 19.24
C VAL A 44 -10.05 -3.04 19.72
N PHE A 45 -11.08 -2.90 18.88
CA PHE A 45 -12.33 -2.21 19.23
C PHE A 45 -13.04 -2.86 20.41
N ASP A 46 -13.05 -4.18 20.50
CA ASP A 46 -13.57 -4.91 21.67
C ASP A 46 -12.79 -4.54 22.94
N LYS A 47 -11.45 -4.48 22.88
CA LYS A 47 -10.62 -4.12 24.05
C LYS A 47 -10.81 -2.67 24.52
N ILE A 48 -11.24 -1.77 23.64
CA ILE A 48 -11.46 -0.36 23.98
C ILE A 48 -12.94 0.02 24.09
N GLY A 49 -13.86 -0.95 24.04
CA GLY A 49 -15.29 -0.74 24.25
C GLY A 49 -16.03 -0.08 23.07
N VAL A 50 -15.50 -0.17 21.85
CA VAL A 50 -16.15 0.34 20.64
C VAL A 50 -17.01 -0.78 20.04
N LYS A 51 -18.34 -0.63 20.12
CA LYS A 51 -19.27 -1.61 19.57
C LYS A 51 -19.30 -1.56 18.03
N THR A 52 -18.99 -2.68 17.39
CA THR A 52 -19.03 -2.84 15.92
C THR A 52 -20.21 -3.70 15.46
N GLY A 53 -20.67 -4.64 16.29
CA GLY A 53 -21.65 -5.65 15.91
C GLY A 53 -21.07 -6.83 15.12
N ILE A 54 -19.75 -6.93 15.04
CA ILE A 54 -19.02 -8.03 14.39
C ILE A 54 -18.41 -8.91 15.48
N ASP A 55 -18.59 -10.22 15.38
CA ASP A 55 -17.94 -11.18 16.27
C ASP A 55 -16.45 -11.36 15.89
N PHE A 56 -15.56 -11.31 16.88
CA PHE A 56 -14.12 -11.40 16.67
C PHE A 56 -13.67 -12.77 16.14
N PHE A 57 -14.24 -13.87 16.65
CA PHE A 57 -13.82 -15.20 16.25
C PHE A 57 -14.32 -15.51 14.84
N ASP A 58 -15.58 -15.19 14.55
CA ASP A 58 -16.15 -15.41 13.21
C ASP A 58 -15.38 -14.64 12.11
N ILE A 59 -14.97 -13.40 12.38
CA ILE A 59 -14.24 -12.60 11.39
C ILE A 59 -12.78 -13.04 11.24
N ALA A 60 -12.17 -13.60 12.29
CA ALA A 60 -10.85 -14.19 12.22
C ALA A 60 -10.87 -15.47 11.37
N ASP A 61 -11.87 -16.34 11.58
CA ASP A 61 -12.09 -17.54 10.76
C ASP A 61 -12.33 -17.16 9.30
N ALA A 62 -13.18 -16.16 9.04
CA ALA A 62 -13.40 -15.66 7.68
C ALA A 62 -12.12 -15.11 7.03
N ALA A 63 -11.28 -14.40 7.77
CA ALA A 63 -10.01 -13.88 7.26
C ALA A 63 -9.03 -15.00 6.88
N GLU A 64 -8.91 -16.04 7.70
CA GLU A 64 -7.95 -17.13 7.53
C GLU A 64 -8.45 -18.22 6.56
N GLU A 65 -9.71 -18.65 6.68
CA GLU A 65 -10.24 -19.81 5.95
C GLU A 65 -10.90 -19.46 4.62
N VAL A 66 -11.38 -18.22 4.46
CA VAL A 66 -12.11 -17.78 3.25
C VAL A 66 -11.31 -16.77 2.44
N VAL A 67 -10.81 -15.71 3.10
CA VAL A 67 -10.16 -14.61 2.39
C VAL A 67 -8.72 -14.95 2.01
N ALA A 68 -7.92 -15.47 2.93
CA ALA A 68 -6.52 -15.79 2.63
C ALA A 68 -6.35 -16.75 1.42
N PRO A 69 -7.16 -17.82 1.24
CA PRO A 69 -7.07 -18.68 0.05
C PRO A 69 -7.42 -17.98 -1.28
N ALA A 70 -8.20 -16.90 -1.24
CA ALA A 70 -8.53 -16.12 -2.43
C ALA A 70 -7.47 -15.06 -2.77
N MET A 71 -6.53 -14.79 -1.87
CA MET A 71 -5.46 -13.82 -2.08
C MET A 71 -4.34 -14.44 -2.94
N PRO A 72 -3.79 -13.70 -3.92
CA PRO A 72 -2.66 -14.20 -4.69
C PRO A 72 -1.38 -14.31 -3.85
N ALA A 73 -1.26 -13.47 -2.81
CA ALA A 73 -0.22 -13.46 -1.80
C ALA A 73 -0.65 -12.51 -0.68
N GLU A 74 0.03 -12.58 0.46
CA GLU A 74 -0.12 -11.63 1.57
C GLU A 74 0.21 -10.19 1.14
N CYS A 75 -0.47 -9.22 1.73
CA CYS A 75 -0.10 -7.81 1.62
C CYS A 75 1.18 -7.56 2.45
N LEU A 76 2.23 -7.02 1.81
CA LEU A 76 3.54 -6.86 2.43
C LEU A 76 3.83 -5.39 2.75
N LEU A 77 4.33 -5.15 3.96
CA LEU A 77 5.00 -3.89 4.31
C LEU A 77 6.46 -3.92 3.85
N ASP A 78 6.64 -4.07 2.54
CA ASP A 78 7.95 -4.14 1.91
C ASP A 78 8.56 -2.74 1.64
N ARG A 79 9.76 -2.72 1.04
CA ARG A 79 10.45 -1.46 0.70
C ARG A 79 9.62 -0.55 -0.20
N ASN A 80 8.90 -1.11 -1.18
CA ASN A 80 8.11 -0.31 -2.10
C ASN A 80 6.91 0.32 -1.36
N ALA A 81 6.23 -0.46 -0.52
CA ALA A 81 5.11 0.02 0.29
C ALA A 81 5.52 1.10 1.29
N LEU A 82 6.64 0.90 2.00
CA LEU A 82 7.20 1.92 2.90
C LEU A 82 7.51 3.22 2.18
N ILE A 83 8.11 3.16 0.99
CA ILE A 83 8.42 4.35 0.18
C ILE A 83 7.14 5.06 -0.28
N MET A 84 6.09 4.33 -0.63
CA MET A 84 4.80 4.96 -0.93
C MET A 84 4.23 5.69 0.27
N GLY A 85 4.24 5.06 1.44
CA GLY A 85 3.78 5.68 2.69
C GLY A 85 4.58 6.93 3.04
N TYR A 86 5.91 6.85 2.93
CA TYR A 86 6.82 7.97 3.21
C TYR A 86 6.71 9.11 2.19
N SER A 87 6.49 8.79 0.92
CA SER A 87 6.50 9.77 -0.18
C SER A 87 5.10 10.27 -0.58
N GLY A 88 4.04 9.85 0.12
CA GLY A 88 2.66 10.28 -0.17
C GLY A 88 2.11 9.74 -1.50
N VAL A 89 2.51 8.54 -1.91
CA VAL A 89 2.12 7.95 -3.20
C VAL A 89 0.81 7.18 -3.06
N TYR A 90 -0.07 7.31 -4.05
CA TYR A 90 -1.34 6.59 -4.09
C TYR A 90 -1.13 5.06 -4.17
N SER A 91 -1.71 4.30 -3.24
CA SER A 91 -1.38 2.88 -3.03
C SER A 91 -1.64 1.95 -4.22
N SER A 92 -2.58 2.29 -5.14
CA SER A 92 -2.83 1.46 -6.33
C SER A 92 -1.63 1.41 -7.28
N PHE A 93 -0.72 2.40 -7.19
CA PHE A 93 0.43 2.51 -8.07
C PHE A 93 1.41 1.34 -7.89
N LEU A 94 1.40 0.62 -6.77
CA LEU A 94 2.38 -0.43 -6.47
C LEU A 94 2.52 -1.47 -7.59
N LYS A 95 1.42 -2.11 -7.99
CA LYS A 95 1.44 -3.16 -9.02
C LYS A 95 1.79 -2.59 -10.39
N HIS A 96 1.38 -1.35 -10.68
CA HIS A 96 1.73 -0.67 -11.92
C HIS A 96 3.22 -0.32 -11.97
N ALA A 97 3.79 0.17 -10.87
CA ALA A 97 5.21 0.48 -10.76
C ALA A 97 6.08 -0.77 -10.87
N ILE A 98 5.69 -1.90 -10.26
CA ILE A 98 6.39 -3.19 -10.43
C ILE A 98 6.36 -3.60 -11.91
N ARG A 99 5.20 -3.53 -12.57
CA ARG A 99 5.08 -3.86 -13.99
C ARG A 99 5.96 -2.97 -14.88
N GLN A 100 6.03 -1.66 -14.63
CA GLN A 100 6.92 -0.78 -15.40
C GLN A 100 8.39 -0.99 -15.05
N SER A 101 8.70 -1.33 -13.80
CA SER A 101 10.04 -1.69 -13.35
C SER A 101 10.59 -2.88 -14.15
N GLU A 102 9.80 -3.94 -14.28
CA GLU A 102 10.14 -5.12 -15.07
C GLU A 102 10.25 -4.78 -16.56
N ARG A 103 9.29 -4.02 -17.11
CA ARG A 103 9.26 -3.67 -18.54
C ARG A 103 10.45 -2.82 -18.99
N TYR A 104 10.89 -1.88 -18.16
CA TYR A 104 11.93 -0.90 -18.53
C TYR A 104 13.29 -1.16 -17.86
N GLY A 105 13.41 -2.18 -17.00
CA GLY A 105 14.66 -2.51 -16.32
C GLY A 105 15.12 -1.46 -15.31
N VAL A 106 14.16 -0.74 -14.69
CA VAL A 106 14.43 0.33 -13.70
C VAL A 106 13.88 -0.06 -12.33
N PRO A 107 14.40 0.43 -11.19
CA PRO A 107 13.94 -0.03 -9.88
C PRO A 107 12.57 0.57 -9.51
N ALA A 108 11.60 -0.29 -9.15
CA ALA A 108 10.24 0.13 -8.77
C ALA A 108 10.21 1.20 -7.66
N HIS A 109 11.07 1.08 -6.65
CA HIS A 109 11.13 2.04 -5.55
C HIS A 109 11.50 3.47 -6.01
N GLN A 110 12.31 3.61 -7.06
CA GLN A 110 12.64 4.92 -7.63
C GLN A 110 11.46 5.51 -8.41
N LEU A 111 10.70 4.66 -9.13
CA LEU A 111 9.45 5.08 -9.79
C LEU A 111 8.47 5.65 -8.77
N LEU A 112 8.26 4.94 -7.66
CA LEU A 112 7.35 5.34 -6.60
C LEU A 112 7.81 6.63 -5.93
N HIS A 113 9.10 6.75 -5.59
CA HIS A 113 9.62 7.99 -5.00
C HIS A 113 9.44 9.20 -5.93
N ARG A 114 9.75 9.05 -7.24
CA ARG A 114 9.54 10.12 -8.23
C ARG A 114 8.05 10.44 -8.45
N ALA A 115 7.17 9.45 -8.41
CA ALA A 115 5.73 9.69 -8.45
C ALA A 115 5.27 10.59 -7.28
N GLY A 116 5.83 10.38 -6.08
CA GLY A 116 5.62 11.25 -4.93
C GLY A 116 6.16 12.66 -5.15
N GLN A 117 7.38 12.79 -5.68
CA GLN A 117 7.98 14.09 -6.02
C GLN A 117 7.16 14.86 -7.06
N ARG A 118 6.58 14.15 -8.04
CA ARG A 118 5.69 14.71 -9.06
C ARG A 118 4.26 14.96 -8.56
N LYS A 119 3.95 14.63 -7.29
CA LYS A 119 2.65 14.81 -6.65
C LYS A 119 1.49 14.18 -7.44
N LEU A 120 1.74 12.99 -7.98
CA LEU A 120 0.71 12.25 -8.73
C LEU A 120 -0.43 11.82 -7.80
N ILE A 121 -1.65 11.90 -8.31
CA ILE A 121 -2.87 11.48 -7.63
C ILE A 121 -3.44 10.20 -8.26
N GLY A 122 -4.46 9.61 -7.63
CA GLY A 122 -5.12 8.40 -8.14
C GLY A 122 -5.66 8.60 -9.55
N GLY A 123 -5.50 7.58 -10.40
CA GLY A 123 -5.87 7.61 -11.82
C GLY A 123 -4.77 8.07 -12.77
N GLN A 124 -3.58 8.44 -12.26
CA GLN A 124 -2.42 8.85 -13.07
C GLN A 124 -1.36 7.74 -13.23
N GLU A 125 -1.77 6.47 -13.25
CA GLU A 125 -0.88 5.32 -13.40
C GLU A 125 -0.10 5.32 -14.72
N ASP A 126 -0.60 6.01 -15.75
CA ASP A 126 0.06 6.20 -17.04
C ASP A 126 1.39 6.95 -16.91
N GLN A 127 1.49 7.90 -15.99
CA GLN A 127 2.68 8.72 -15.77
C GLN A 127 3.88 7.90 -15.25
N LEU A 128 3.64 6.72 -14.66
CA LEU A 128 4.71 5.80 -14.26
C LEU A 128 5.54 5.31 -15.46
N ILE A 129 4.94 5.29 -16.66
CA ILE A 129 5.67 4.95 -17.89
C ILE A 129 6.68 6.05 -18.24
N ASP A 130 6.27 7.32 -18.17
CA ASP A 130 7.15 8.44 -18.44
C ASP A 130 8.31 8.52 -17.44
N ILE A 131 8.01 8.33 -16.14
CA ILE A 131 9.04 8.27 -15.10
C ILE A 131 10.03 7.12 -15.37
N ALA A 132 9.54 5.96 -15.80
CA ALA A 132 10.42 4.82 -16.11
C ALA A 132 11.36 5.11 -17.28
N LEU A 133 10.85 5.75 -18.34
CA LEU A 133 11.66 6.17 -19.48
C LEU A 133 12.68 7.25 -19.09
N GLU A 134 12.32 8.17 -18.20
CA GLU A 134 13.23 9.18 -17.66
C GLU A 134 14.40 8.54 -16.90
N ILE A 135 14.11 7.66 -15.93
CA ILE A 135 15.15 6.95 -15.15
C ILE A 135 16.06 6.15 -16.09
N LYS A 136 15.49 5.49 -17.10
CA LYS A 136 16.27 4.72 -18.07
C LYS A 136 17.26 5.62 -18.84
N ARG A 137 16.79 6.76 -19.36
CA ARG A 137 17.65 7.73 -20.08
C ARG A 137 18.77 8.28 -19.20
N GLU A 138 18.52 8.53 -17.92
CA GLU A 138 19.53 9.02 -16.98
C GLU A 138 20.63 7.99 -16.72
N ARG A 139 20.26 6.71 -16.58
CA ARG A 139 21.21 5.60 -16.39
C ARG A 139 22.11 5.41 -17.60
N GLU A 140 21.53 5.39 -18.80
CA GLU A 140 22.27 5.26 -20.06
C GLU A 140 23.29 6.40 -20.24
N LYS A 141 22.91 7.63 -19.87
CA LYS A 141 23.84 8.79 -19.88
C LYS A 141 24.96 8.66 -18.83
N GLY A 142 24.63 8.22 -17.63
CA GLY A 142 25.60 8.00 -16.55
C GLY A 142 26.67 6.98 -16.94
N GLU A 143 26.26 5.85 -17.51
CA GLU A 143 27.15 4.81 -18.00
C GLU A 143 28.09 5.32 -19.11
N ALA A 144 27.54 6.06 -20.09
CA ALA A 144 28.34 6.67 -21.16
C ALA A 144 29.37 7.69 -20.65
N SER A 145 29.09 8.41 -19.57
CA SER A 145 30.01 9.38 -18.96
C SER A 145 31.10 8.75 -18.07
N SER A 146 30.88 7.53 -17.57
CA SER A 146 31.84 6.80 -16.73
C SER A 146 32.80 5.88 -17.51
N GLY A 147 32.49 5.63 -18.78
CA GLY A 147 33.26 4.73 -19.66
C GLY A 147 34.22 5.42 -20.64
N GLY A 148 34.39 6.75 -20.55
CA GLY A 148 35.35 7.54 -21.34
C GLY A 148 36.37 8.23 -20.45
#